data_AF-A0A7X7SIP8-F1
#
_entry.id   AF-A0A7X7SIP8-F1
#
_cell.length_a   1.000
_cell.length_b   1.000
_cell.length_c   1.000
_cell.angle_alpha   90.00
_cell.angle_beta   90.00
_cell.angle_gamma   90.00
#
_symmetry.space_group_name_H-M   'P 1'
#
loop_
_entity.id
_entity.type
_entity.pdbx_description
1 polymer ?
#
loop_
_entity_poly.entity_id
_entity_poly.type
_entity_poly.pdbx_seq_one_letter_code
_entity_poly.pdbx_strand_id
1 'polypeptide(L)'
;MQHVIEEHLGSIIIDGQRCEVAVRSEPDEDGTWHNALIFRRDGRVPGTDELVAGVEWHVPPGIALQRAIELPEKDRLELFQRALRPRPPLL
;
A
#
# COMPACT_ATOMS: atom_id res chain seq x y z
N MET A 1 4.92 5.29 21.22
CA MET A 1 4.60 4.08 20.43
C MET A 1 3.80 4.56 19.23
N GLN A 2 4.43 4.73 18.06
CA GLN A 2 3.69 5.01 16.83
C GLN A 2 2.97 3.72 16.44
N HIS A 3 1.64 3.77 16.41
CA HIS A 3 0.81 2.64 16.04
C HIS A 3 0.64 2.63 14.53
N VAL A 4 1.44 1.82 13.84
CA VAL A 4 1.19 1.48 12.44
C VAL A 4 -0.05 0.60 12.39
N ILE A 5 -1.01 0.98 11.56
CA ILE A 5 -2.26 0.25 11.34
C ILE A 5 -2.25 -0.28 9.92
N GLU A 6 -2.48 -1.58 9.77
CA GLU A 6 -2.66 -2.22 8.46
C GLU A 6 -4.07 -2.81 8.35
N GLU A 7 -4.77 -2.43 7.30
CA GLU A 7 -6.14 -2.88 7.02
C GLU A 7 -6.17 -3.59 5.67
N HIS A 8 -6.63 -4.84 5.68
CA HIS A 8 -6.74 -5.67 4.48
C HIS A 8 -7.83 -5.13 3.55
N LEU A 9 -7.48 -4.97 2.27
CA LEU A 9 -8.38 -4.44 1.25
C LEU A 9 -8.97 -5.56 0.38
N GLY A 10 -8.18 -6.59 0.10
CA GLY A 10 -8.53 -7.63 -0.86
C GLY A 10 -7.32 -8.11 -1.64
N SER A 11 -7.56 -8.54 -2.88
CA SER A 11 -6.50 -9.01 -3.79
C SER A 11 -6.74 -8.54 -5.20
N ILE A 12 -5.66 -8.36 -5.97
CA ILE A 12 -5.67 -8.15 -7.42
C ILE A 12 -4.87 -9.27 -8.11
N ILE A 13 -5.15 -9.52 -9.39
CA ILE A 13 -4.39 -10.49 -10.20
C ILE A 13 -3.37 -9.74 -11.05
N ILE A 14 -2.11 -10.11 -10.94
CA ILE A 14 -0.99 -9.49 -11.66
C ILE A 14 -0.17 -10.60 -12.30
N ASP A 15 -0.01 -10.56 -13.63
CA ASP A 15 0.74 -11.58 -14.38
C ASP A 15 0.30 -13.02 -14.08
N GLY A 16 -1.01 -13.22 -13.83
CA GLY A 16 -1.59 -14.52 -13.46
C GLY A 16 -1.36 -14.94 -12.00
N GLN A 17 -0.74 -14.09 -11.16
CA GLN A 17 -0.52 -14.34 -9.74
C GLN A 17 -1.45 -13.48 -8.88
N ARG A 18 -1.92 -14.07 -7.77
CA ARG A 18 -2.70 -13.35 -6.77
C ARG A 18 -1.77 -12.46 -5.95
N CYS A 19 -2.13 -11.19 -5.84
CA CYS A 19 -1.44 -10.20 -5.03
C CYS A 19 -2.42 -9.65 -4.01
N GLU A 20 -2.15 -9.88 -2.73
CA GLU A 20 -2.89 -9.27 -1.62
C GLU A 20 -2.59 -7.77 -1.55
N VAL A 21 -3.61 -7.00 -1.18
CA VAL A 21 -3.54 -5.55 -1.05
C VAL A 21 -4.02 -5.15 0.35
N ALA A 22 -3.27 -4.25 0.99
CA ALA A 22 -3.64 -3.66 2.27
C ALA A 22 -3.36 -2.14 2.25
N VAL A 23 -4.01 -1.41 3.14
CA VAL A 23 -3.69 -0.01 3.44
C VAL A 23 -2.86 0.02 4.71
N ARG A 24 -1.70 0.66 4.67
CA ARG A 24 -0.89 0.98 5.85
C ARG A 24 -1.10 2.45 6.20
N SER A 25 -1.37 2.73 7.46
CA SER A 25 -1.53 4.07 8.01
C SER A 25 -0.61 4.25 9.21
N GLU A 26 0.23 5.28 9.17
CA GLU A 26 1.21 5.58 10.21
C GLU A 26 1.13 7.06 10.58
N PRO A 27 0.94 7.42 11.86
CA PRO A 27 0.96 8.81 12.29
C PRO A 27 2.41 9.26 12.52
N ASP A 28 2.76 10.46 12.05
CA ASP A 28 4.01 11.10 12.42
C ASP A 28 3.97 11.72 13.84
N GLU A 29 5.06 12.38 14.24
CA GLU A 29 5.19 13.02 15.55
C GLU A 29 4.20 14.17 15.76
N ASP A 30 3.75 14.80 14.68
CA ASP A 30 2.78 15.90 14.69
C ASP A 30 1.33 15.39 14.64
N GLY A 31 1.13 14.07 14.56
CA GLY A 31 -0.18 13.43 14.49
C GLY A 31 -0.80 13.43 13.08
N THR A 32 -0.04 13.79 12.05
CA THR A 32 -0.48 13.66 10.66
C THR A 32 -0.34 12.21 10.22
N TRP A 33 -1.41 11.66 9.65
CA TRP A 33 -1.39 10.31 9.10
C TRP A 33 -0.72 10.30 7.74
N HIS A 34 0.13 9.31 7.51
CA HIS A 34 0.72 8.97 6.21
C HIS A 34 0.17 7.62 5.80
N ASN A 35 -0.38 7.54 4.59
CA ASN A 35 -1.00 6.32 4.09
C ASN A 35 -0.20 5.74 2.92
N ALA A 36 -0.23 4.41 2.77
CA ALA A 36 0.36 3.68 1.66
C ALA A 36 -0.49 2.46 1.30
N LEU A 37 -0.46 2.04 0.04
CA LEU A 37 -0.87 0.69 -0.34
C LEU A 37 0.31 -0.27 -0.24
N ILE A 38 0.04 -1.42 0.37
CA ILE A 38 0.97 -2.53 0.51
C ILE A 38 0.50 -3.66 -0.40
N PHE A 39 1.39 -4.14 -1.24
CA PHE A 39 1.15 -5.25 -2.15
C PHE A 39 2.02 -6.43 -1.76
N ARG A 40 1.41 -7.61 -1.62
CA ARG A 40 2.10 -8.86 -1.25
C ARG A 40 1.76 -9.95 -2.24
N ARG A 41 2.74 -10.45 -2.97
CA ARG A 41 2.55 -11.58 -3.90
C ARG A 41 2.39 -12.87 -3.11
N ASP A 42 1.41 -13.68 -3.47
CA ASP A 42 1.23 -15.00 -2.87
C ASP A 42 2.29 -15.96 -3.44
N GLY A 43 3.33 -16.22 -2.64
CA GLY A 43 4.46 -17.07 -2.96
C GLY A 43 5.13 -17.53 -1.67
N ARG A 44 5.56 -18.80 -1.63
CA ARG A 44 6.09 -19.54 -0.46
C ARG A 44 7.29 -18.92 0.29
N VAL A 45 7.71 -17.69 0.00
CA VAL A 45 8.84 -17.03 0.66
C VAL A 45 8.29 -16.00 1.65
N PRO A 46 8.13 -16.36 2.93
CA PRO A 46 7.86 -15.37 3.97
C PRO A 46 9.06 -14.42 4.07
N GLY A 47 8.84 -13.12 3.82
CA GLY A 47 9.69 -12.07 4.38
C GLY A 47 10.32 -11.01 3.47
N THR A 48 10.10 -10.98 2.14
CA THR A 48 10.88 -10.03 1.31
C THR A 48 10.15 -9.26 0.19
N ASP A 49 8.96 -9.66 -0.26
CA ASP A 49 8.34 -9.02 -1.43
C ASP A 49 7.13 -8.14 -1.04
N GLU A 50 7.26 -7.32 0.01
CA GLU A 50 6.31 -6.22 0.23
C GLU A 50 6.66 -5.05 -0.69
N LEU A 51 5.74 -4.71 -1.58
CA LEU A 51 5.85 -3.52 -2.40
C LEU A 51 4.98 -2.42 -1.77
N VAL A 52 5.62 -1.30 -1.44
CA VAL A 52 4.97 -0.16 -0.79
C VAL A 52 4.80 0.97 -1.79
N ALA A 53 3.55 1.35 -2.04
CA ALA A 53 3.21 2.54 -2.81
C ALA A 53 2.66 3.62 -1.86
N GLY A 54 3.49 4.59 -1.50
CA GLY A 54 3.02 5.77 -0.75
C GLY A 54 1.96 6.52 -1.57
N VAL A 55 0.92 7.04 -0.91
CA VAL A 55 -0.15 7.81 -1.54
C VAL A 55 -0.23 9.18 -0.90
N GLU A 56 -0.73 10.18 -1.64
CA GLU A 56 -0.89 11.57 -1.15
C GLU A 56 -2.17 11.71 -0.30
N TRP A 57 -2.39 10.75 0.59
CA TRP A 57 -3.50 10.77 1.53
C TRP A 57 -2.92 11.05 2.92
N HIS A 58 -3.53 12.03 3.58
CA HIS A 58 -3.21 12.42 4.94
C HIS A 58 -4.46 12.35 5.80
N VAL A 59 -4.96 11.14 6.01
CA VAL A 59 -6.25 10.89 6.68
C VAL A 59 -6.17 9.70 7.63
N PRO A 60 -7.01 9.64 8.67
CA PRO A 60 -7.07 8.52 9.60
C PRO A 60 -7.35 7.17 8.90
N PRO A 61 -6.96 6.03 9.52
CA PRO A 61 -7.02 4.70 8.90
C PRO A 61 -8.36 4.35 8.27
N GLY A 62 -9.48 4.55 8.97
CA GLY A 62 -10.81 4.24 8.43
C GLY A 62 -11.19 5.03 7.17
N ILE A 63 -10.73 6.29 7.05
CA ILE A 63 -10.94 7.09 5.83
C ILE A 63 -9.98 6.64 4.73
N ALA A 64 -8.74 6.30 5.09
CA ALA A 64 -7.76 5.76 4.14
C ALA A 64 -8.23 4.43 3.54
N LEU A 65 -8.80 3.54 4.36
CA LEU A 65 -9.41 2.30 3.93
C LEU A 65 -10.58 2.56 2.98
N GLN A 66 -11.49 3.48 3.32
CA GLN A 66 -12.60 3.82 2.42
C GLN A 66 -12.12 4.33 1.06
N ARG A 67 -11.12 5.24 1.04
CA ARG A 67 -10.51 5.71 -0.22
C ARG A 67 -9.88 4.58 -1.01
N ALA A 68 -9.22 3.63 -0.34
CA ALA A 68 -8.64 2.47 -1.01
C ALA A 68 -9.70 1.53 -1.58
N ILE A 69 -10.83 1.35 -0.90
CA ILE A 69 -11.99 0.57 -1.40
C ILE A 69 -12.56 1.21 -2.67
N GLU A 70 -12.70 2.53 -2.67
CA GLU A 70 -13.22 3.29 -3.81
C GLU A 70 -12.21 3.42 -4.97
N LEU A 71 -10.92 3.14 -4.71
CA LEU A 71 -9.86 3.22 -5.72
C LEU A 71 -10.06 2.15 -6.82
N PRO A 72 -10.21 2.54 -8.11
CA PRO A 72 -10.33 1.61 -9.21
C PRO A 72 -9.17 0.61 -9.29
N GLU A 73 -9.44 -0.60 -9.79
CA GLU A 73 -8.41 -1.63 -9.96
C GLU A 73 -7.25 -1.17 -10.86
N LYS A 74 -7.55 -0.39 -11.91
CA LYS A 74 -6.54 0.21 -12.78
C LYS A 74 -5.55 1.07 -11.99
N ASP A 75 -6.04 1.91 -11.09
CA ASP A 75 -5.21 2.82 -10.31
C ASP A 75 -4.38 2.03 -9.28
N ARG A 76 -4.95 0.96 -8.70
CA ARG A 76 -4.18 0.01 -7.86
C ARG A 76 -3.05 -0.65 -8.64
N LEU A 77 -3.29 -1.04 -9.90
CA LEU A 77 -2.26 -1.61 -10.77
C LEU A 77 -1.16 -0.58 -11.10
N GLU A 78 -1.51 0.68 -11.37
CA GLU A 78 -0.54 1.76 -11.59
C GLU A 78 0.33 1.99 -10.34
N LEU A 79 -0.28 1.98 -9.14
CA LEU A 79 0.44 2.08 -7.87
C LEU A 79 1.39 0.89 -7.64
N PHE A 80 0.94 -0.33 -7.95
CA PHE A 80 1.78 -1.52 -7.91
C PHE A 80 3.00 -1.39 -8.84
N GLN A 81 2.76 -1.00 -10.09
CA GLN A 81 3.82 -0.77 -11.08
C GLN A 81 4.80 0.33 -10.63
N ARG A 82 4.30 1.38 -9.96
CA ARG A 82 5.14 2.42 -9.37
C ARG A 82 6.01 1.86 -8.25
N ALA A 83 5.47 1.01 -7.39
CA ALA A 83 6.23 0.40 -6.29
C ALA A 83 7.32 -0.56 -6.77
N LEU A 84 7.18 -1.16 -7.96
CA LEU A 84 8.22 -1.95 -8.62
C LEU A 84 9.39 -1.12 -9.17
N ARG A 85 9.19 0.19 -9.42
CA ARG A 85 10.25 1.01 -10.02
C ARG A 85 11.30 1.33 -8.95
N PRO A 86 12.61 1.18 -9.27
CA PRO A 86 13.65 1.65 -8.36
C PRO A 86 13.44 3.15 -8.11
N ARG A 87 13.50 3.56 -6.85
CA ARG A 87 13.46 4.99 -6.53
C ARG A 87 14.66 5.65 -7.23
N PRO A 88 14.47 6.76 -7.96
CA PRO A 88 15.60 7.50 -8.49
C PRO A 88 16.53 7.85 -7.32
N PRO A 89 17.86 7.77 -7.51
CA PRO A 89 18.80 8.18 -6.47
C PRO A 89 18.47 9.61 -6.06
N LEU A 90 18.46 9.86 -4.74
CA LEU A 90 18.36 11.22 -4.22
C LEU A 90 19.59 11.98 -4.73
N LEU A 91 19.37 12.97 -5.60
CA LEU A 91 20.40 13.89 -6.07
C LEU A 91 20.76 14.89 -4.95
#